data_AF-A0A925XMC8-F1
#
_entry.id   AF-A0A925XMC8-F1
#
_cell.length_a   1.000
_cell.length_b   1.000
_cell.length_c   1.000
_cell.angle_alpha   90.00
_cell.angle_beta   90.00
_cell.angle_gamma   90.00
#
_symmetry.space_group_name_H-M   'P 1'
#
loop_
_entity.id
_entity.type
_entity.pdbx_description
1 polymer ?
#
loop_
_entity_poly.entity_id
_entity_poly.type
_entity_poly.pdbx_seq_one_letter_code
_entity_poly.pdbx_strand_id
1 'polypeptide(L)'
;MGTDIQRTILLVFFGFSLFLLWNNWQVHNGKPPMFGSAPVPKAVTPPAAAPSAAVPDAVPGQAAAVPQAPLPTASAPAAAVDATPGVSTSKPIVVQTDLIRASIDPIGAVVARVDLLKQPVAPDWTASGLIGLVTGKRHDADATTVLLEVGPTRFYVAQSGVIGGDFPNHRTAFKFVDGPTEFGPGQDHLDVRFVAEAGGVRVTKTFAFNRGRYDVEVSHEIVNVSDKPVSPSVYLQLMRDGNKPDGESALYYVYTGAAVFNDLDKFRKVDFSDIEKRKALPRPSDNGWIGMIQHYFVSAWVPPQGVMRDFYAEKYKDNLYFIGTKYALPVLAPKASTSSQSTLYVGPQDQAALEKIAPGLDLVVDYGWLTFLAKPIYWLLSFLHGIVGNWGWAIVLLTVLIKAAFYPLSAASYKSMAKMKEVTPRMTKIREQYGDDRQKMNVAMMELYKSEKINPLGGCLPILVQIPVFISLYWVLLASVEMRNAPWILWVKDLATPDSWFILPLLMMATMWIQYKLNPTPPDPIQARVMMLMPLIFGVMFFFFPAGLVLYWLTNNILSIAQQWHVTRKITNAKRPG
;
A
#
# COMPACT_ATOMS: atom_id res chain seq x y z
N MET A 1 28.46 23.28 -30.14
CA MET A 1 27.92 22.58 -28.94
C MET A 1 29.07 22.44 -27.96
N GLY A 2 28.85 22.59 -26.66
CA GLY A 2 29.99 22.81 -25.76
C GLY A 2 30.00 21.98 -24.48
N THR A 3 31.22 21.56 -24.17
CA THR A 3 31.62 20.64 -23.10
C THR A 3 30.89 20.84 -21.79
N ASP A 4 30.71 22.04 -21.26
CA ASP A 4 30.08 22.19 -19.92
C ASP A 4 28.56 21.99 -19.87
N ILE A 5 27.78 22.32 -20.91
CA ILE A 5 26.33 22.02 -20.90
C ILE A 5 26.12 20.57 -21.32
N GLN A 6 26.95 20.04 -22.22
CA GLN A 6 27.00 18.59 -22.43
C GLN A 6 27.37 17.88 -21.13
N ARG A 7 28.37 18.33 -20.36
CA ARG A 7 28.72 17.81 -19.04
C ARG A 7 27.64 18.05 -18.00
N THR A 8 26.88 19.14 -18.03
CA THR A 8 25.79 19.38 -17.06
C THR A 8 24.58 18.51 -17.38
N ILE A 9 24.19 18.41 -18.65
CA ILE A 9 23.13 17.48 -19.11
C ILE A 9 23.58 16.05 -18.88
N LEU A 10 24.83 15.69 -19.20
CA LEU A 10 25.41 14.40 -18.85
C LEU A 10 25.53 14.22 -17.34
N LEU A 11 25.79 15.22 -16.50
CA LEU A 11 25.79 15.08 -15.03
C LEU A 11 24.38 14.95 -14.47
N VAL A 12 23.36 15.51 -15.12
CA VAL A 12 21.96 15.30 -14.75
C VAL A 12 21.48 13.93 -15.24
N PHE A 13 21.80 13.51 -16.46
CA PHE A 13 21.47 12.16 -16.97
C PHE A 13 22.30 11.06 -16.32
N PHE A 14 23.58 11.29 -16.04
CA PHE A 14 24.48 10.37 -15.35
C PHE A 14 24.26 10.44 -13.84
N GLY A 15 23.86 11.58 -13.27
CA GLY A 15 23.42 11.70 -11.89
C GLY A 15 22.08 11.00 -11.66
N PHE A 16 21.13 11.16 -12.58
CA PHE A 16 19.86 10.42 -12.58
C PHE A 16 20.07 8.93 -12.90
N SER A 17 20.96 8.58 -13.83
CA SER A 17 21.34 7.19 -14.12
C SER A 17 22.14 6.55 -12.99
N LEU A 18 23.03 7.27 -12.31
CA LEU A 18 23.71 6.83 -11.09
C LEU A 18 22.72 6.69 -9.95
N PHE A 19 21.73 7.58 -9.84
CA PHE A 19 20.67 7.48 -8.86
C PHE A 19 19.77 6.26 -9.15
N LEU A 20 19.43 5.99 -10.41
CA LEU A 20 18.70 4.78 -10.82
C LEU A 20 19.54 3.51 -10.70
N LEU A 21 20.83 3.54 -11.00
CA LEU A 21 21.77 2.42 -10.82
C LEU A 21 22.02 2.15 -9.34
N TRP A 22 22.18 3.19 -8.53
CA TRP A 22 22.31 3.10 -7.09
C TRP A 22 21.00 2.60 -6.46
N ASN A 23 19.84 3.08 -6.91
CA ASN A 23 18.54 2.52 -6.55
C ASN A 23 18.45 1.03 -6.92
N ASN A 24 18.82 0.66 -8.15
CA ASN A 24 18.84 -0.75 -8.59
C ASN A 24 19.90 -1.58 -7.85
N TRP A 25 20.98 -0.98 -7.36
CA TRP A 25 22.00 -1.60 -6.52
C TRP A 25 21.55 -1.75 -5.07
N GLN A 26 20.80 -0.79 -4.51
CA GLN A 26 20.08 -0.95 -3.24
C GLN A 26 19.09 -2.11 -3.35
N VAL A 27 18.36 -2.21 -4.47
CA VAL A 27 17.43 -3.31 -4.80
C VAL A 27 18.15 -4.65 -4.94
N HIS A 28 19.27 -4.69 -5.66
CA HIS A 28 20.10 -5.89 -5.78
C HIS A 28 20.63 -6.35 -4.41
N ASN A 29 20.98 -5.41 -3.54
CA ASN A 29 21.37 -5.65 -2.14
C ASN A 29 20.17 -5.78 -1.18
N GLY A 30 18.95 -6.01 -1.68
CA GLY A 30 17.78 -6.39 -0.89
C GLY A 30 17.08 -5.27 -0.11
N LYS A 31 17.25 -4.00 -0.50
CA LYS A 31 16.48 -2.85 0.01
C LYS A 31 15.38 -2.44 -0.98
N PRO A 32 14.25 -1.86 -0.53
CA PRO A 32 13.18 -1.45 -1.45
C PRO A 32 13.62 -0.34 -2.42
N PRO A 33 13.11 -0.31 -3.66
CA PRO A 33 13.35 0.82 -4.56
C PRO A 33 12.59 2.07 -4.08
N MET A 34 13.14 3.25 -4.33
CA MET A 34 12.48 4.53 -4.02
C MET A 34 11.42 4.95 -5.05
N PHE A 35 11.38 4.30 -6.21
CA PHE A 35 10.38 4.53 -7.25
C PHE A 35 9.89 3.18 -7.81
N GLY A 36 8.66 2.78 -7.47
CA GLY A 36 8.08 1.49 -7.82
C GLY A 36 8.67 0.31 -7.04
N SER A 37 8.20 -0.91 -7.33
CA SER A 37 8.73 -2.18 -6.79
C SER A 37 9.72 -2.83 -7.75
N ALA A 38 10.59 -3.70 -7.23
CA ALA A 38 11.64 -4.36 -8.02
C ALA A 38 11.07 -5.25 -9.16
N PRO A 39 11.74 -5.34 -10.33
CA PRO A 39 11.37 -6.31 -11.36
C PRO A 39 11.74 -7.73 -10.93
N VAL A 40 10.85 -8.68 -11.20
CA VAL A 40 11.08 -10.12 -11.00
C VAL A 40 12.24 -10.57 -11.91
N PRO A 41 13.30 -11.19 -11.39
CA PRO A 41 14.34 -11.80 -12.23
C PRO A 41 13.72 -12.94 -13.05
N LYS A 42 13.84 -12.87 -14.38
CA LYS A 42 13.54 -14.03 -15.24
C LYS A 42 14.50 -15.15 -14.87
N ALA A 43 13.97 -16.36 -14.67
CA ALA A 43 14.77 -17.54 -14.37
C ALA A 43 15.78 -17.80 -15.49
N VAL A 44 17.04 -18.01 -15.12
CA VAL A 44 18.10 -18.53 -15.99
C VAL A 44 18.42 -19.93 -15.49
N THR A 45 18.22 -20.93 -16.35
CA THR A 45 18.41 -22.34 -16.04
C THR A 45 19.90 -22.69 -15.90
N PRO A 46 20.36 -23.23 -14.76
CA PRO A 46 21.71 -23.81 -14.67
C PRO A 46 21.77 -25.17 -15.41
N PRO A 47 22.90 -25.52 -16.04
CA PRO A 47 23.11 -26.84 -16.62
C PRO A 47 23.33 -27.91 -15.52
N ALA A 48 22.99 -29.16 -15.85
CA ALA A 48 23.00 -30.27 -14.90
C ALA A 48 24.43 -30.71 -14.47
N ALA A 49 24.56 -31.14 -13.22
CA ALA A 49 25.77 -31.75 -12.67
C ALA A 49 25.65 -33.29 -12.61
N ALA A 50 26.75 -33.98 -12.92
CA ALA A 50 26.88 -35.44 -12.88
C ALA A 50 27.33 -35.95 -11.48
N PRO A 51 27.23 -37.27 -11.17
CA PRO A 51 27.16 -37.74 -9.78
C PRO A 51 28.50 -38.01 -9.07
N SER A 52 28.38 -38.23 -7.76
CA SER A 52 29.41 -38.43 -6.73
C SER A 52 30.27 -39.70 -6.89
N ALA A 53 31.48 -39.68 -6.32
CA ALA A 53 32.27 -40.88 -6.01
C ALA A 53 33.05 -40.77 -4.67
N ALA A 54 32.82 -41.76 -3.80
CA ALA A 54 33.71 -42.42 -2.80
C ALA A 54 34.42 -41.65 -1.66
N VAL A 55 34.35 -42.28 -0.47
CA VAL A 55 35.19 -42.09 0.75
C VAL A 55 36.30 -43.18 0.76
N PRO A 56 37.32 -43.19 1.67
CA PRO A 56 37.15 -43.91 2.96
C PRO A 56 37.94 -43.39 4.19
N ASP A 57 37.65 -44.04 5.32
CA ASP A 57 37.92 -43.80 6.76
C ASP A 57 39.38 -43.73 7.31
N ALA A 58 39.51 -43.18 8.55
CA ALA A 58 40.31 -43.74 9.66
C ALA A 58 39.95 -43.14 11.06
N VAL A 59 40.16 -43.91 12.14
CA VAL A 59 39.67 -43.75 13.55
C VAL A 59 40.68 -44.45 14.51
N PRO A 60 40.79 -44.29 15.88
CA PRO A 60 40.09 -43.49 16.93
C PRO A 60 41.02 -42.64 17.88
N GLY A 61 40.48 -42.06 18.98
CA GLY A 61 41.25 -41.62 20.17
C GLY A 61 40.37 -41.19 21.38
N GLN A 62 40.55 -41.78 22.56
CA GLN A 62 39.77 -41.53 23.80
C GLN A 62 40.51 -40.62 24.81
N ALA A 63 39.79 -39.89 25.69
CA ALA A 63 40.00 -39.94 27.16
C ALA A 63 39.05 -39.05 28.00
N ALA A 64 38.55 -39.66 29.10
CA ALA A 64 38.21 -39.08 30.40
C ALA A 64 37.08 -38.02 30.58
N ALA A 65 36.38 -38.13 31.72
CA ALA A 65 35.23 -37.31 32.11
C ALA A 65 35.38 -36.75 33.53
N VAL A 66 34.70 -35.63 33.82
CA VAL A 66 34.43 -35.11 35.18
C VAL A 66 32.98 -34.56 35.20
N PRO A 67 32.16 -34.77 36.26
CA PRO A 67 30.73 -34.47 36.18
C PRO A 67 30.41 -33.00 36.52
N GLN A 68 29.55 -32.36 35.72
CA GLN A 68 28.91 -31.09 36.08
C GLN A 68 27.51 -31.32 36.67
N ALA A 69 27.15 -30.54 37.69
CA ALA A 69 25.79 -30.49 38.23
C ALA A 69 24.82 -29.85 37.21
N PRO A 70 23.55 -30.30 37.14
CA PRO A 70 22.63 -29.88 36.09
C PRO A 70 22.12 -28.45 36.32
N LEU A 71 22.54 -27.53 35.45
CA LEU A 71 21.75 -26.33 35.15
C LEU A 71 20.43 -26.77 34.48
N PRO A 72 19.32 -26.05 34.69
CA PRO A 72 18.04 -26.40 34.07
C PRO A 72 18.18 -26.31 32.55
N THR A 73 17.98 -27.44 31.87
CA THR A 73 17.99 -27.51 30.41
C THR A 73 16.87 -26.66 29.85
N ALA A 74 17.21 -25.81 28.87
CA ALA A 74 16.22 -25.12 28.07
C ALA A 74 15.28 -26.15 27.44
N SER A 75 13.99 -26.05 27.77
CA SER A 75 12.94 -26.85 27.11
C SER A 75 12.99 -26.60 25.61
N ALA A 76 13.00 -27.69 24.84
CA ALA A 76 13.11 -27.67 23.37
C ALA A 76 12.04 -26.79 22.70
N PRO A 77 12.26 -26.34 21.44
CA PRO A 77 11.34 -25.44 20.77
C PRO A 77 9.92 -26.00 20.75
N ALA A 78 8.95 -25.20 21.20
CA ALA A 78 7.53 -25.56 21.11
C ALA A 78 7.18 -25.89 19.65
N ALA A 79 6.51 -27.03 19.46
CA ALA A 79 6.27 -27.66 18.16
C ALA A 79 5.89 -26.65 17.06
N ALA A 80 6.50 -26.82 15.88
CA ALA A 80 6.10 -26.09 14.70
C ALA A 80 4.61 -26.36 14.43
N VAL A 81 3.86 -25.31 14.09
CA VAL A 81 2.48 -25.47 13.62
C VAL A 81 2.59 -26.00 12.20
N ASP A 82 2.44 -27.32 12.01
CA ASP A 82 2.48 -27.89 10.66
C ASP A 82 1.52 -27.12 9.75
N ALA A 83 1.97 -26.80 8.53
CA ALA A 83 1.36 -25.73 7.74
C ALA A 83 0.38 -26.18 6.63
N THR A 84 -0.13 -27.41 6.68
CA THR A 84 -1.13 -27.92 5.73
C THR A 84 -2.42 -27.08 5.74
N PRO A 85 -3.00 -26.71 4.58
CA PRO A 85 -4.16 -25.82 4.56
C PRO A 85 -5.39 -26.58 5.04
N GLY A 86 -5.92 -26.16 6.20
CA GLY A 86 -7.11 -26.74 6.81
C GLY A 86 -8.40 -26.28 6.14
N VAL A 87 -8.59 -26.61 4.87
CA VAL A 87 -9.81 -26.30 4.11
C VAL A 87 -10.24 -27.55 3.34
N SER A 88 -11.53 -27.83 3.33
CA SER A 88 -12.16 -29.04 2.85
C SER A 88 -13.30 -28.76 1.87
N THR A 89 -13.82 -29.80 1.23
CA THR A 89 -15.03 -29.74 0.40
C THR A 89 -16.32 -29.88 1.21
N SER A 90 -16.23 -29.77 2.55
CA SER A 90 -17.40 -29.79 3.44
C SER A 90 -18.27 -28.55 3.21
N LYS A 91 -19.60 -28.67 3.38
CA LYS A 91 -20.51 -27.54 3.16
C LYS A 91 -20.23 -26.45 4.20
N PRO A 92 -19.77 -25.24 3.81
CA PRO A 92 -19.42 -24.21 4.78
C PRO A 92 -20.67 -23.63 5.45
N ILE A 93 -20.51 -23.15 6.68
CA ILE A 93 -21.52 -22.35 7.37
C ILE A 93 -21.40 -20.91 6.88
N VAL A 94 -22.47 -20.40 6.25
CA VAL A 94 -22.52 -19.04 5.72
C VAL A 94 -23.18 -18.13 6.76
N VAL A 95 -22.42 -17.15 7.24
CA VAL A 95 -22.86 -16.12 8.17
C VAL A 95 -23.05 -14.81 7.40
N GLN A 96 -24.18 -14.13 7.58
CA GLN A 96 -24.48 -12.88 6.87
C GLN A 96 -24.82 -11.74 7.85
N THR A 97 -24.04 -10.66 7.78
CA THR A 97 -24.28 -9.40 8.48
C THR A 97 -24.78 -8.34 7.49
N ASP A 98 -24.88 -7.08 7.93
CA ASP A 98 -25.17 -5.93 7.07
C ASP A 98 -23.97 -5.47 6.22
N LEU A 99 -22.74 -5.84 6.62
CA LEU A 99 -21.49 -5.43 5.96
C LEU A 99 -20.71 -6.57 5.32
N ILE A 100 -20.81 -7.80 5.83
CA ILE A 100 -20.03 -8.96 5.37
C ILE A 100 -20.88 -10.21 5.24
N ARG A 101 -20.52 -11.07 4.28
CA ARG A 101 -20.95 -12.47 4.22
C ARG A 101 -19.72 -13.34 4.36
N ALA A 102 -19.63 -14.10 5.45
CA ALA A 102 -18.49 -14.95 5.78
C ALA A 102 -18.85 -16.43 5.62
N SER A 103 -18.00 -17.21 4.94
CA SER A 103 -18.09 -18.66 4.89
C SER A 103 -17.05 -19.27 5.82
N ILE A 104 -17.51 -19.98 6.85
CA ILE A 104 -16.68 -20.68 7.81
C ILE A 104 -16.70 -22.17 7.47
N ASP A 105 -15.54 -22.75 7.19
CA ASP A 105 -15.40 -24.20 6.98
C ASP A 105 -15.46 -24.94 8.32
N PRO A 106 -16.38 -25.90 8.51
CA PRO A 106 -16.39 -26.79 9.67
C PRO A 106 -15.05 -27.47 9.96
N ILE A 107 -14.21 -27.72 8.94
CA ILE A 107 -12.82 -28.14 9.18
C ILE A 107 -12.02 -26.95 9.70
N GLY A 108 -11.58 -27.08 10.94
CA GLY A 108 -10.83 -26.07 11.67
C GLY A 108 -11.64 -24.86 12.15
N ALA A 109 -12.92 -24.73 11.80
CA ALA A 109 -13.68 -23.48 11.90
C ALA A 109 -12.87 -22.33 11.26
N VAL A 110 -12.46 -22.52 10.00
CA VAL A 110 -11.60 -21.58 9.26
C VAL A 110 -12.45 -20.60 8.48
N VAL A 111 -12.14 -19.30 8.57
CA VAL A 111 -12.81 -18.28 7.75
C VAL A 111 -12.21 -18.35 6.34
N ALA A 112 -12.92 -19.05 5.45
CA ALA A 112 -12.46 -19.44 4.12
C ALA A 112 -12.94 -18.52 3.00
N ARG A 113 -14.03 -17.76 3.23
CA ARG A 113 -14.48 -16.69 2.34
C ARG A 113 -15.04 -15.51 3.13
N VAL A 114 -14.79 -14.29 2.68
CA VAL A 114 -15.52 -13.08 3.14
C VAL A 114 -15.81 -12.17 1.96
N ASP A 115 -17.08 -12.01 1.63
CA ASP A 115 -17.60 -11.03 0.69
C ASP A 115 -17.98 -9.74 1.44
N LEU A 116 -17.49 -8.59 0.98
CA LEU A 116 -17.73 -7.27 1.58
C LEU A 116 -18.95 -6.60 0.93
N LEU A 117 -20.12 -6.76 1.55
CA LEU A 117 -21.45 -6.45 0.99
C LEU A 117 -21.69 -4.97 0.68
N LYS A 118 -20.91 -4.05 1.26
CA LYS A 118 -20.95 -2.61 0.98
C LYS A 118 -19.80 -2.10 0.12
N GLN A 119 -18.95 -3.00 -0.38
CA GLN A 119 -17.74 -2.66 -1.12
C GLN A 119 -17.81 -3.27 -2.53
N PRO A 120 -18.50 -2.62 -3.50
CA PRO A 120 -18.61 -3.17 -4.85
C PRO A 120 -17.22 -3.34 -5.49
N VAL A 121 -17.09 -4.36 -6.34
CA VAL A 121 -15.88 -4.61 -7.13
C VAL A 121 -15.54 -3.35 -7.91
N ALA A 122 -14.28 -2.93 -7.90
CA ALA A 122 -13.87 -1.74 -8.64
C ALA A 122 -14.12 -2.00 -10.14
N PRO A 123 -14.82 -1.10 -10.85
CA PRO A 123 -15.09 -1.32 -12.26
C PRO A 123 -13.78 -1.43 -13.05
N ASP A 124 -13.67 -2.48 -13.88
CA ASP A 124 -12.66 -2.50 -14.93
C ASP A 124 -12.91 -1.25 -15.79
N TRP A 125 -11.96 -0.30 -15.75
CA TRP A 125 -12.08 0.97 -16.48
C TRP A 125 -12.16 0.74 -18.00
N THR A 126 -11.70 -0.43 -18.49
CA THR A 126 -11.88 -0.86 -19.88
C THR A 126 -13.25 -1.49 -20.17
N ALA A 127 -14.01 -1.86 -19.13
CA ALA A 127 -15.40 -2.34 -19.21
C ALA A 127 -16.44 -1.21 -19.03
N SER A 128 -16.00 0.05 -19.07
CA SER A 128 -16.84 1.24 -18.97
C SER A 128 -16.42 2.31 -20.00
N GLY A 129 -17.24 3.35 -20.14
CA GLY A 129 -16.99 4.47 -21.05
C GLY A 129 -16.71 4.07 -22.50
N LEU A 130 -15.75 4.74 -23.13
CA LEU A 130 -15.45 4.57 -24.56
C LEU A 130 -14.92 3.18 -24.89
N ILE A 131 -14.05 2.60 -24.04
CA ILE A 131 -13.51 1.25 -24.29
C ILE A 131 -14.59 0.20 -24.07
N GLY A 132 -15.42 0.31 -23.02
CA GLY A 132 -16.53 -0.62 -22.80
C GLY A 132 -17.52 -0.62 -23.96
N LEU A 133 -17.83 0.57 -24.50
CA LEU A 133 -18.71 0.72 -25.66
C LEU A 133 -18.14 0.11 -26.96
N VAL A 134 -16.82 0.20 -27.17
CA VAL A 134 -16.17 -0.38 -28.37
C VAL A 134 -15.91 -1.89 -28.24
N THR A 135 -15.56 -2.37 -27.04
CA THR A 135 -15.20 -3.78 -26.80
C THR A 135 -16.39 -4.67 -26.43
N GLY A 136 -17.54 -4.07 -26.11
CA GLY A 136 -18.70 -4.81 -25.60
C GLY A 136 -18.55 -5.33 -24.17
N LYS A 137 -17.39 -5.13 -23.53
CA LYS A 137 -17.18 -5.44 -22.11
C LYS A 137 -18.18 -4.65 -21.25
N ARG A 138 -18.74 -5.31 -20.24
CA ARG A 138 -19.57 -4.70 -19.21
C ARG A 138 -19.06 -5.11 -17.84
N HIS A 139 -19.10 -4.17 -16.91
CA HIS A 139 -18.89 -4.44 -15.48
C HIS A 139 -20.19 -4.98 -14.87
N ASP A 140 -20.07 -5.99 -14.01
CA ASP A 140 -21.16 -6.45 -13.16
C ASP A 140 -21.30 -5.51 -11.96
N ALA A 141 -22.38 -4.71 -11.96
CA ALA A 141 -22.61 -3.68 -10.95
C ALA A 141 -23.03 -4.23 -9.58
N ASP A 142 -23.49 -5.50 -9.53
CA ASP A 142 -23.92 -6.16 -8.30
C ASP A 142 -22.79 -6.98 -7.64
N ALA A 143 -21.63 -7.09 -8.30
CA ALA A 143 -20.48 -7.83 -7.80
C ALA A 143 -19.86 -7.14 -6.56
N THR A 144 -19.80 -7.87 -5.44
CA THR A 144 -19.17 -7.42 -4.18
C THR A 144 -17.72 -7.87 -4.09
N THR A 145 -16.87 -7.06 -3.44
CA THR A 145 -15.45 -7.39 -3.28
C THR A 145 -15.26 -8.59 -2.36
N VAL A 146 -14.55 -9.60 -2.84
CA VAL A 146 -14.14 -10.77 -2.06
C VAL A 146 -12.77 -10.50 -1.44
N LEU A 147 -12.66 -10.56 -0.11
CA LEU A 147 -11.40 -10.30 0.60
C LEU A 147 -10.67 -11.60 0.95
N LEU A 148 -11.34 -12.53 1.63
CA LEU A 148 -10.87 -13.90 1.85
C LEU A 148 -11.54 -14.82 0.82
N GLU A 149 -10.81 -15.76 0.23
CA GLU A 149 -11.32 -16.70 -0.77
C GLU A 149 -10.42 -17.93 -0.89
N VAL A 150 -11.03 -19.10 -1.14
CA VAL A 150 -10.34 -20.32 -1.55
C VAL A 150 -10.82 -20.70 -2.95
N GLY A 151 -9.93 -20.58 -3.93
CA GLY A 151 -10.17 -20.87 -5.34
C GLY A 151 -8.92 -21.40 -6.05
N PRO A 152 -8.99 -21.65 -7.37
CA PRO A 152 -7.88 -22.21 -8.14
C PRO A 152 -6.73 -21.21 -8.39
N THR A 153 -7.04 -19.92 -8.43
CA THR A 153 -6.09 -18.81 -8.71
C THR A 153 -5.74 -17.98 -7.48
N ARG A 154 -6.54 -18.10 -6.41
CA ARG A 154 -6.51 -17.26 -5.22
C ARG A 154 -6.73 -18.13 -3.99
N PHE A 155 -5.91 -17.95 -2.97
CA PHE A 155 -6.01 -18.64 -1.69
C PHE A 155 -5.70 -17.64 -0.58
N TYR A 156 -6.70 -17.29 0.22
CA TYR A 156 -6.55 -16.34 1.31
C TYR A 156 -7.56 -16.67 2.42
N VAL A 157 -7.07 -17.11 3.58
CA VAL A 157 -7.90 -17.57 4.71
C VAL A 157 -7.39 -17.03 6.04
N ALA A 158 -8.30 -16.87 7.00
CA ALA A 158 -7.97 -16.59 8.39
C ALA A 158 -8.19 -17.84 9.26
N GLN A 159 -7.14 -18.27 9.95
CA GLN A 159 -7.07 -19.52 10.72
C GLN A 159 -6.73 -19.23 12.18
N SER A 160 -7.21 -20.09 13.06
CA SER A 160 -6.88 -20.08 14.49
C SER A 160 -6.96 -21.48 15.09
N GLY A 161 -6.41 -21.69 16.28
CA GLY A 161 -6.59 -22.96 16.99
C GLY A 161 -5.71 -23.08 18.23
N VAL A 162 -5.73 -24.27 18.83
CA VAL A 162 -5.00 -24.59 20.05
C VAL A 162 -3.90 -25.60 19.74
N ILE A 163 -2.72 -25.41 20.34
CA ILE A 163 -1.53 -26.26 20.27
C ILE A 163 -0.99 -26.51 21.69
N GLY A 164 0.07 -27.32 21.83
CA GLY A 164 0.57 -27.81 23.12
C GLY A 164 0.25 -29.29 23.38
N GLY A 165 -0.39 -29.94 22.41
CA GLY A 165 -0.78 -31.35 22.37
C GLY A 165 -1.54 -31.60 21.06
N ASP A 166 -2.17 -32.77 20.92
CA ASP A 166 -3.10 -33.07 19.82
C ASP A 166 -4.47 -32.40 20.03
N PHE A 167 -4.46 -31.08 20.22
CA PHE A 167 -5.63 -30.27 20.57
C PHE A 167 -6.34 -29.74 19.32
N PRO A 168 -7.63 -29.37 19.41
CA PRO A 168 -8.39 -28.87 18.27
C PRO A 168 -7.76 -27.63 17.60
N ASN A 169 -7.43 -27.79 16.32
CA ASN A 169 -6.72 -26.81 15.50
C ASN A 169 -7.37 -26.65 14.12
N HIS A 170 -6.72 -25.94 13.18
CA HIS A 170 -7.25 -25.64 11.84
C HIS A 170 -7.56 -26.88 10.98
N ARG A 171 -7.18 -28.10 11.41
CA ARG A 171 -7.45 -29.36 10.70
C ARG A 171 -8.53 -30.22 11.35
N THR A 172 -8.90 -29.91 12.59
CA THR A 172 -9.85 -30.70 13.36
C THR A 172 -11.26 -30.41 12.86
N ALA A 173 -12.09 -31.43 12.65
CA ALA A 173 -13.49 -31.21 12.31
C ALA A 173 -14.25 -30.65 13.54
N PHE A 174 -14.71 -29.39 13.45
CA PHE A 174 -15.60 -28.79 14.43
C PHE A 174 -17.05 -29.06 14.06
N LYS A 175 -17.88 -29.32 15.07
CA LYS A 175 -19.33 -29.34 14.94
C LYS A 175 -19.86 -27.92 15.12
N PHE A 176 -20.64 -27.43 14.16
CA PHE A 176 -21.45 -26.23 14.37
C PHE A 176 -22.45 -26.50 15.50
N VAL A 177 -22.63 -25.51 16.38
CA VAL A 177 -23.67 -25.52 17.41
C VAL A 177 -24.85 -24.74 16.83
N ASP A 178 -25.99 -25.43 16.65
CA ASP A 178 -27.16 -24.86 15.98
C ASP A 178 -27.57 -23.51 16.57
N GLY A 179 -27.77 -22.53 15.68
CA GLY A 179 -28.07 -21.15 16.02
C GLY A 179 -28.32 -20.31 14.76
N PRO A 180 -28.71 -19.03 14.92
CA PRO A 180 -28.85 -18.12 13.79
C PRO A 180 -27.52 -17.91 13.07
N THR A 181 -27.57 -17.72 11.75
CA THR A 181 -26.41 -17.33 10.92
C THR A 181 -26.63 -16.00 10.21
N GLU A 182 -27.68 -15.26 10.57
CA GLU A 182 -28.00 -13.92 10.10
C GLU A 182 -28.64 -13.11 11.23
N PHE A 183 -28.54 -11.77 11.17
CA PHE A 183 -29.21 -10.92 12.15
C PHE A 183 -30.73 -10.97 11.99
N GLY A 184 -31.43 -11.32 13.07
CA GLY A 184 -32.87 -11.12 13.18
C GLY A 184 -33.26 -9.63 13.19
N PRO A 185 -34.56 -9.31 13.02
CA PRO A 185 -35.06 -7.93 13.08
C PRO A 185 -34.67 -7.24 14.40
N GLY A 186 -33.93 -6.13 14.31
CA GLY A 186 -33.49 -5.36 15.48
C GLY A 186 -32.37 -6.00 16.32
N GLN A 187 -31.74 -7.09 15.87
CA GLN A 187 -30.56 -7.65 16.54
C GLN A 187 -29.29 -6.96 16.05
N ASP A 188 -28.43 -6.53 16.98
CA ASP A 188 -27.14 -5.88 16.66
C ASP A 188 -25.92 -6.75 16.98
N HIS A 189 -26.15 -7.99 17.43
CA HIS A 189 -25.14 -8.95 17.85
C HIS A 189 -25.54 -10.37 17.44
N LEU A 190 -24.57 -11.18 17.00
CA LEU A 190 -24.76 -12.53 16.46
C LEU A 190 -23.56 -13.42 16.81
N ASP A 191 -23.81 -14.48 17.58
CA ASP A 191 -22.80 -15.48 17.97
C ASP A 191 -22.91 -16.76 17.13
N VAL A 192 -21.80 -17.14 16.48
CA VAL A 192 -21.72 -18.37 15.67
C VAL A 192 -20.69 -19.30 16.31
N ARG A 193 -21.15 -20.44 16.84
CA ARG A 193 -20.37 -21.32 17.73
C ARG A 193 -20.00 -22.65 17.08
N PHE A 194 -18.78 -23.10 17.34
CA PHE A 194 -18.19 -24.34 16.82
C PHE A 194 -17.48 -25.08 17.96
N VAL A 195 -17.73 -26.38 18.12
CA VAL A 195 -17.14 -27.22 19.19
C VAL A 195 -16.39 -28.41 18.60
N ALA A 196 -15.19 -28.66 19.11
CA ALA A 196 -14.41 -29.86 18.84
C ALA A 196 -13.77 -30.41 20.12
N GLU A 197 -13.48 -31.71 20.14
CA GLU A 197 -12.71 -32.38 21.19
C GLU A 197 -11.59 -33.19 20.56
N ALA A 198 -10.36 -32.99 21.02
CA ALA A 198 -9.17 -33.77 20.62
C ALA A 198 -8.11 -33.70 21.72
N GLY A 199 -7.27 -34.73 21.85
CA GLY A 199 -6.14 -34.74 22.79
C GLY A 199 -6.50 -34.57 24.27
N GLY A 200 -7.75 -34.83 24.67
CA GLY A 200 -8.24 -34.59 26.04
C GLY A 200 -8.66 -33.15 26.34
N VAL A 201 -8.82 -32.31 25.31
CA VAL A 201 -9.25 -30.91 25.41
C VAL A 201 -10.47 -30.66 24.53
N ARG A 202 -11.50 -30.02 25.10
CA ARG A 202 -12.62 -29.43 24.36
C ARG A 202 -12.29 -27.98 24.03
N VAL A 203 -12.52 -27.57 22.79
CA VAL A 203 -12.41 -26.18 22.35
C VAL A 203 -13.74 -25.74 21.77
N THR A 204 -14.34 -24.71 22.36
CA THR A 204 -15.42 -23.94 21.75
C THR A 204 -14.83 -22.70 21.11
N LYS A 205 -15.04 -22.54 19.80
CA LYS A 205 -14.78 -21.31 19.07
C LYS A 205 -16.09 -20.55 18.90
N THR A 206 -16.13 -19.29 19.31
CA THR A 206 -17.26 -18.40 19.04
C THR A 206 -16.79 -17.26 18.15
N PHE A 207 -17.52 -17.01 17.06
CA PHE A 207 -17.37 -15.83 16.22
C PHE A 207 -18.53 -14.89 16.52
N ALA A 208 -18.24 -13.81 17.22
CA ALA A 208 -19.17 -12.77 17.62
C ALA A 208 -19.13 -11.64 16.58
N PHE A 209 -20.25 -11.45 15.88
CA PHE A 209 -20.45 -10.43 14.87
C PHE A 209 -21.33 -9.31 15.43
N ASN A 210 -20.92 -8.06 15.21
CA ASN A 210 -21.66 -6.88 15.64
C ASN A 210 -22.11 -6.08 14.41
N ARG A 211 -23.33 -5.53 14.44
CA ARG A 211 -23.89 -4.77 13.30
C ARG A 211 -23.03 -3.55 12.99
N GLY A 212 -22.84 -3.27 11.70
CA GLY A 212 -22.06 -2.11 11.25
C GLY A 212 -20.55 -2.20 11.51
N ARG A 213 -20.01 -3.38 11.88
CA ARG A 213 -18.59 -3.62 12.12
C ARG A 213 -17.99 -4.64 11.14
N TYR A 214 -16.72 -4.43 10.77
CA TYR A 214 -15.90 -5.36 9.97
C TYR A 214 -14.97 -6.22 10.84
N ASP A 215 -14.95 -5.96 12.15
CA ASP A 215 -14.17 -6.71 13.11
C ASP A 215 -15.06 -7.75 13.81
N VAL A 216 -14.56 -8.99 13.83
CA VAL A 216 -15.22 -10.16 14.39
C VAL A 216 -14.46 -10.55 15.65
N GLU A 217 -15.15 -10.59 16.78
CA GLU A 217 -14.55 -11.04 18.02
C GLU A 217 -14.54 -12.57 18.03
N VAL A 218 -13.36 -13.18 18.22
CA VAL A 218 -13.17 -14.63 18.18
C VAL A 218 -12.67 -15.11 19.53
N SER A 219 -13.50 -15.89 20.22
CA SER A 219 -13.12 -16.50 21.50
C SER A 219 -12.81 -17.98 21.36
N HIS A 220 -11.74 -18.42 22.04
CA HIS A 220 -11.37 -19.81 22.24
C HIS A 220 -11.58 -20.16 23.70
N GLU A 221 -12.74 -20.73 24.02
CA GLU A 221 -13.01 -21.36 25.32
C GLU A 221 -12.42 -22.77 25.30
N ILE A 222 -11.55 -23.07 26.27
CA ILE A 222 -10.71 -24.27 26.29
C ILE A 222 -10.94 -24.98 27.62
N VAL A 223 -11.46 -26.20 27.57
CA VAL A 223 -11.79 -27.02 28.76
C VAL A 223 -10.96 -28.29 28.74
N ASN A 224 -10.22 -28.54 29.83
CA ASN A 224 -9.48 -29.78 30.00
C ASN A 224 -10.44 -30.90 30.41
N VAL A 225 -10.86 -31.74 29.46
CA VAL A 225 -11.76 -32.87 29.73
C VAL A 225 -11.02 -34.10 30.24
N SER A 226 -9.69 -34.12 30.19
CA SER A 226 -8.84 -35.21 30.69
C SER A 226 -8.67 -35.20 32.22
N ASP A 227 -7.96 -36.21 32.73
CA ASP A 227 -7.61 -36.35 34.15
C ASP A 227 -6.13 -35.97 34.44
N LYS A 228 -5.45 -35.32 33.47
CA LYS A 228 -4.08 -34.83 33.60
C LYS A 228 -4.02 -33.31 33.35
N PRO A 229 -3.08 -32.57 33.95
CA PRO A 229 -2.87 -31.17 33.58
C PRO A 229 -2.47 -31.02 32.10
N VAL A 230 -2.92 -29.95 31.45
CA VAL A 230 -2.56 -29.61 30.06
C VAL A 230 -2.06 -28.17 29.96
N SER A 231 -1.13 -27.91 29.03
CA SER A 231 -0.53 -26.59 28.81
C SER A 231 -0.89 -26.08 27.40
N PRO A 232 -2.09 -25.52 27.19
CA PRO A 232 -2.51 -25.06 25.88
C PRO A 232 -1.86 -23.72 25.51
N SER A 233 -1.62 -23.55 24.21
CA SER A 233 -1.26 -22.28 23.59
C SER A 233 -2.21 -22.00 22.43
N VAL A 234 -2.58 -20.74 22.20
CA VAL A 234 -3.40 -20.34 21.04
C VAL A 234 -2.48 -19.81 19.96
N TYR A 235 -2.80 -20.12 18.69
CA TYR A 235 -2.23 -19.43 17.54
C TYR A 235 -3.33 -18.82 16.67
N LEU A 236 -2.97 -17.71 16.03
CA LEU A 236 -3.80 -16.95 15.10
C LEU A 236 -2.95 -16.67 13.86
N GLN A 237 -3.45 -16.98 12.66
CA GLN A 237 -2.69 -16.78 11.43
C GLN A 237 -3.54 -16.39 10.22
N LEU A 238 -2.89 -15.73 9.28
CA LEU A 238 -3.41 -15.36 7.96
C LEU A 238 -2.54 -16.07 6.92
N MET A 239 -3.16 -16.90 6.09
CA MET A 239 -2.47 -17.67 5.05
C MET A 239 -2.94 -17.18 3.68
N ARG A 240 -2.00 -16.77 2.81
CA ARG A 240 -2.30 -16.12 1.53
C ARG A 240 -1.31 -16.49 0.42
N ASP A 241 -1.82 -16.60 -0.81
CA ASP A 241 -1.03 -16.58 -2.03
C ASP A 241 -0.31 -15.24 -2.28
N GLY A 242 0.79 -15.30 -3.02
CA GLY A 242 1.57 -14.13 -3.43
C GLY A 242 1.02 -13.36 -4.64
N ASN A 243 -0.13 -13.74 -5.19
CA ASN A 243 -0.71 -13.05 -6.35
C ASN A 243 -1.33 -11.71 -5.94
N LYS A 244 -1.35 -10.80 -6.92
CA LYS A 244 -2.10 -9.55 -6.83
C LYS A 244 -3.61 -9.84 -6.76
N PRO A 245 -4.38 -9.07 -5.98
CA PRO A 245 -5.84 -9.03 -6.10
C PRO A 245 -6.28 -8.66 -7.53
N ASP A 246 -7.45 -9.16 -7.93
CA ASP A 246 -8.08 -8.76 -9.19
C ASP A 246 -8.39 -7.25 -9.19
N GLY A 247 -8.20 -6.62 -10.35
CA GLY A 247 -8.39 -5.18 -10.53
C GLY A 247 -7.21 -4.29 -10.08
N GLU A 248 -6.14 -4.81 -9.49
CA GLU A 248 -4.93 -4.00 -9.27
C GLU A 248 -4.27 -3.59 -10.61
N SER A 249 -3.94 -2.31 -10.73
CA SER A 249 -3.30 -1.77 -11.93
C SER A 249 -1.90 -2.36 -12.16
N ALA A 250 -1.57 -2.63 -13.42
CA ALA A 250 -0.21 -2.97 -13.82
C ALA A 250 0.74 -1.75 -13.84
N LEU A 251 0.20 -0.52 -13.86
CA LEU A 251 1.00 0.70 -14.05
C LEU A 251 1.56 1.30 -12.75
N TYR A 252 0.91 1.04 -11.61
CA TYR A 252 1.36 1.52 -10.31
C TYR A 252 1.38 0.35 -9.31
N TYR A 253 2.44 0.27 -8.51
CA TYR A 253 2.55 -0.74 -7.45
C TYR A 253 1.81 -0.26 -6.21
N VAL A 254 0.98 -1.14 -5.64
CA VAL A 254 0.46 -0.99 -4.29
C VAL A 254 0.93 -2.16 -3.45
N TYR A 255 1.13 -1.92 -2.17
CA TYR A 255 1.63 -2.94 -1.26
C TYR A 255 0.59 -4.05 -1.05
N THR A 256 0.94 -5.26 -1.47
CA THR A 256 0.26 -6.50 -1.12
C THR A 256 1.27 -7.40 -0.41
N GLY A 257 1.03 -7.71 0.86
CA GLY A 257 2.00 -8.42 1.71
C GLY A 257 1.59 -8.50 3.18
N ALA A 258 2.39 -9.22 3.97
CA ALA A 258 2.16 -9.36 5.40
C ALA A 258 2.63 -8.11 6.17
N ALA A 259 2.03 -7.84 7.31
CA ALA A 259 2.40 -6.74 8.20
C ALA A 259 2.33 -7.19 9.66
N VAL A 260 3.15 -6.55 10.49
CA VAL A 260 3.22 -6.81 11.93
C VAL A 260 3.52 -5.51 12.66
N PHE A 261 2.94 -5.37 13.84
CA PHE A 261 3.18 -4.26 14.75
C PHE A 261 3.39 -4.80 16.15
N ASN A 262 4.35 -4.24 16.87
CA ASN A 262 4.47 -4.29 18.33
C ASN A 262 5.03 -2.93 18.80
N ASP A 263 4.99 -2.64 20.10
CA ASP A 263 5.52 -1.35 20.59
C ASP A 263 7.05 -1.25 20.57
N LEU A 264 7.76 -2.37 20.47
CA LEU A 264 9.22 -2.45 20.56
C LEU A 264 9.93 -2.20 19.23
N ASP A 265 9.35 -2.66 18.13
CA ASP A 265 9.89 -2.62 16.75
C ASP A 265 8.99 -1.81 15.79
N LYS A 266 7.81 -1.37 16.27
CA LYS A 266 6.78 -0.59 15.56
C LYS A 266 6.26 -1.30 14.30
N PHE A 267 5.52 -0.57 13.46
CA PHE A 267 4.93 -1.12 12.24
C PHE A 267 6.03 -1.55 11.26
N ARG A 268 6.00 -2.83 10.86
CA ARG A 268 6.88 -3.41 9.85
C ARG A 268 6.08 -4.15 8.80
N LYS A 269 6.33 -3.79 7.53
CA LYS A 269 5.97 -4.58 6.37
C LYS A 269 6.87 -5.81 6.26
N VAL A 270 6.29 -6.91 5.82
CA VAL A 270 6.93 -8.22 5.65
C VAL A 270 6.59 -8.71 4.25
N ASP A 271 7.42 -8.35 3.29
CA ASP A 271 7.30 -8.80 1.90
C ASP A 271 7.36 -10.32 1.81
N PHE A 272 6.61 -10.93 0.89
CA PHE A 272 6.66 -12.38 0.67
C PHE A 272 8.10 -12.85 0.36
N SER A 273 8.89 -12.08 -0.39
CA SER A 273 10.30 -12.40 -0.66
C SER A 273 11.21 -12.37 0.58
N ASP A 274 10.80 -11.68 1.64
CA ASP A 274 11.51 -11.64 2.92
C ASP A 274 11.14 -12.83 3.80
N ILE A 275 9.91 -13.34 3.67
CA ILE A 275 9.48 -14.64 4.22
C ILE A 275 10.27 -15.77 3.54
N GLU A 276 10.44 -15.75 2.22
CA GLU A 276 11.26 -16.74 1.49
C GLU A 276 12.72 -16.76 1.95
N LYS A 277 13.29 -15.57 2.21
CA LYS A 277 14.65 -15.40 2.73
C LYS A 277 14.77 -15.64 4.23
N ARG A 278 13.66 -15.99 4.91
CA ARG A 278 13.58 -16.20 6.37
C ARG A 278 14.18 -15.03 7.17
N LYS A 279 13.91 -13.78 6.76
CA LYS A 279 14.38 -12.60 7.49
C LYS A 279 13.76 -12.54 8.90
N ALA A 280 14.51 -11.97 9.85
CA ALA A 280 14.07 -11.82 11.23
C ALA A 280 12.83 -10.92 11.36
N LEU A 281 11.81 -11.46 12.03
CA LEU A 281 10.58 -10.79 12.43
C LEU A 281 10.80 -9.92 13.68
N PRO A 282 9.80 -9.11 14.09
CA PRO A 282 9.82 -8.41 15.38
C PRO A 282 10.02 -9.37 16.56
N ARG A 283 10.51 -8.81 17.66
CA ARG A 283 10.74 -9.54 18.91
C ARG A 283 9.41 -9.97 19.54
N PRO A 284 9.39 -11.05 20.34
CA PRO A 284 8.25 -11.39 21.18
C PRO A 284 7.83 -10.20 22.05
N SER A 285 6.53 -10.04 22.26
CA SER A 285 5.96 -8.86 22.92
C SER A 285 4.63 -9.19 23.62
N ASP A 286 4.24 -8.38 24.60
CA ASP A 286 2.95 -8.49 25.31
C ASP A 286 1.81 -7.74 24.61
N ASN A 287 2.10 -7.10 23.48
CA ASN A 287 1.17 -6.28 22.71
C ASN A 287 1.33 -6.53 21.20
N GLY A 288 0.56 -5.79 20.41
CA GLY A 288 0.69 -5.80 18.95
C GLY A 288 -0.16 -6.83 18.23
N TRP A 289 -0.08 -6.81 16.89
CA TRP A 289 -0.98 -7.50 15.96
C TRP A 289 -0.24 -7.96 14.70
N ILE A 290 -0.83 -8.92 13.99
CA ILE A 290 -0.37 -9.35 12.65
C ILE A 290 -1.49 -9.13 11.62
N GLY A 291 -1.11 -8.83 10.38
CA GLY A 291 -2.05 -8.51 9.33
C GLY A 291 -1.54 -8.87 7.94
N MET A 292 -2.43 -8.77 6.97
CA MET A 292 -2.18 -9.04 5.56
C MET A 292 -2.88 -7.95 4.75
N ILE A 293 -2.06 -7.07 4.16
CA ILE A 293 -2.48 -5.83 3.49
C ILE A 293 -2.62 -6.11 2.00
N GLN A 294 -3.61 -5.48 1.37
CA GLN A 294 -3.75 -5.32 -0.08
C GLN A 294 -4.39 -3.95 -0.38
N HIS A 295 -4.26 -3.40 -1.59
CA HIS A 295 -4.58 -1.99 -1.94
C HIS A 295 -5.52 -1.21 -1.00
N TYR A 296 -6.80 -1.58 -0.93
CA TYR A 296 -7.83 -0.89 -0.12
C TYR A 296 -8.29 -1.64 1.12
N PHE A 297 -7.76 -2.83 1.38
CA PHE A 297 -8.30 -3.77 2.36
C PHE A 297 -7.21 -4.39 3.23
N VAL A 298 -7.59 -4.81 4.42
CA VAL A 298 -6.69 -5.53 5.33
C VAL A 298 -7.47 -6.61 6.05
N SER A 299 -6.81 -7.75 6.29
CA SER A 299 -7.21 -8.61 7.40
C SER A 299 -6.15 -8.56 8.49
N ALA A 300 -6.56 -8.60 9.76
CA ALA A 300 -5.65 -8.52 10.89
C ALA A 300 -6.16 -9.35 12.08
N TRP A 301 -5.24 -10.03 12.75
CA TRP A 301 -5.45 -10.65 14.04
C TRP A 301 -4.85 -9.78 15.14
N VAL A 302 -5.71 -9.37 16.07
CA VAL A 302 -5.36 -8.61 17.28
C VAL A 302 -5.57 -9.54 18.49
N PRO A 303 -4.51 -10.12 19.08
CA PRO A 303 -4.60 -10.91 20.30
C PRO A 303 -4.80 -10.02 21.53
N PRO A 304 -5.26 -10.57 22.68
CA PRO A 304 -5.56 -9.79 23.88
C PRO A 304 -4.30 -9.09 24.41
N GLN A 305 -4.43 -7.85 24.89
CA GLN A 305 -3.27 -7.07 25.37
C GLN A 305 -2.70 -7.63 26.69
N GLY A 306 -1.41 -7.43 26.93
CA GLY A 306 -0.71 -7.87 28.15
C GLY A 306 -0.25 -9.33 28.14
N VAL A 307 -0.40 -10.06 27.03
CA VAL A 307 -0.04 -11.48 26.90
C VAL A 307 1.19 -11.65 26.03
N MET A 308 2.29 -12.17 26.57
CA MET A 308 3.52 -12.41 25.80
C MET A 308 3.27 -13.39 24.65
N ARG A 309 3.60 -12.95 23.42
CA ARG A 309 3.37 -13.66 22.17
C ARG A 309 4.62 -13.68 21.29
N ASP A 310 4.78 -14.77 20.55
CA ASP A 310 5.71 -14.85 19.43
C ASP A 310 5.03 -14.39 18.14
N PHE A 311 5.82 -13.86 17.20
CA PHE A 311 5.41 -13.58 15.83
C PHE A 311 6.17 -14.53 14.88
N TYR A 312 5.47 -15.13 13.93
CA TYR A 312 6.05 -16.05 12.95
C TYR A 312 5.49 -15.78 11.55
N ALA A 313 6.31 -16.06 10.53
CA ALA A 313 5.91 -15.94 9.13
C ALA A 313 6.78 -16.88 8.30
N GLU A 314 6.15 -17.74 7.51
CA GLU A 314 6.83 -18.79 6.77
C GLU A 314 6.19 -19.03 5.40
N LYS A 315 6.97 -19.61 4.48
CA LYS A 315 6.49 -20.13 3.21
C LYS A 315 6.04 -21.57 3.44
N TYR A 316 4.77 -21.87 3.21
CA TYR A 316 4.28 -23.25 3.28
C TYR A 316 4.65 -24.05 2.03
N LYS A 317 4.35 -23.49 0.85
CA LYS A 317 4.69 -24.07 -0.46
C LYS A 317 4.92 -22.94 -1.46
N ASP A 318 5.22 -23.28 -2.71
CA ASP A 318 5.40 -22.27 -3.75
C ASP A 318 4.17 -21.37 -3.89
N ASN A 319 4.45 -20.06 -3.88
CA ASN A 319 3.46 -18.98 -3.91
C ASN A 319 2.39 -19.04 -2.81
N LEU A 320 2.69 -19.61 -1.63
CA LEU A 320 1.76 -19.65 -0.50
C LEU A 320 2.48 -19.43 0.84
N TYR A 321 2.13 -18.32 1.49
CA TYR A 321 2.78 -17.77 2.67
C TYR A 321 1.79 -17.67 3.83
N PHE A 322 2.28 -17.69 5.05
CA PHE A 322 1.48 -17.32 6.22
C PHE A 322 2.26 -16.39 7.13
N ILE A 323 1.51 -15.54 7.84
CA ILE A 323 1.96 -14.78 9.01
C ILE A 323 1.02 -15.09 10.16
N GLY A 324 1.56 -15.22 11.36
CA GLY A 324 0.79 -15.52 12.54
C GLY A 324 1.47 -15.11 13.84
N THR A 325 0.74 -15.32 14.91
CA THR A 325 1.19 -15.10 16.28
C THR A 325 0.69 -16.22 17.17
N LYS A 326 1.50 -16.60 18.17
CA LYS A 326 1.16 -17.65 19.13
C LYS A 326 1.52 -17.20 20.55
N TYR A 327 0.70 -17.60 21.52
CA TYR A 327 0.90 -17.26 22.92
C TYR A 327 0.42 -18.39 23.83
N ALA A 328 1.10 -18.58 24.96
CA ALA A 328 0.75 -19.60 25.94
C ALA A 328 -0.42 -19.14 26.81
N LEU A 329 -1.23 -20.10 27.26
CA LEU A 329 -2.27 -19.89 28.27
C LEU A 329 -1.85 -20.54 29.60
N PRO A 330 -2.52 -20.21 30.72
CA PRO A 330 -2.29 -20.89 31.99
C PRO A 330 -2.46 -22.41 31.89
N VAL A 331 -1.66 -23.15 32.65
CA VAL A 331 -1.77 -24.62 32.76
C VAL A 331 -3.14 -24.97 33.35
N LEU A 332 -3.91 -25.80 32.65
CA LEU A 332 -5.24 -26.22 33.09
C LEU A 332 -5.14 -27.52 33.89
N ALA A 333 -5.55 -27.45 35.16
CA ALA A 333 -5.84 -28.65 35.95
C ALA A 333 -6.97 -29.49 35.31
N PRO A 334 -7.14 -30.76 35.69
CA PRO A 334 -8.28 -31.57 35.25
C PRO A 334 -9.61 -30.86 35.48
N LYS A 335 -10.49 -30.88 34.47
CA LYS A 335 -11.81 -30.20 34.42
C LYS A 335 -11.77 -28.66 34.54
N ALA A 336 -10.59 -28.04 34.63
CA ALA A 336 -10.46 -26.59 34.58
C ALA A 336 -10.67 -26.05 33.15
N SER A 337 -11.03 -24.77 33.06
CA SER A 337 -11.24 -24.05 31.81
C SER A 337 -10.51 -22.71 31.79
N THR A 338 -10.22 -22.22 30.58
CA THR A 338 -9.78 -20.85 30.33
C THR A 338 -10.41 -20.35 29.03
N SER A 339 -10.36 -19.04 28.80
CA SER A 339 -10.80 -18.43 27.55
C SER A 339 -9.76 -17.43 27.07
N SER A 340 -9.55 -17.37 25.76
CA SER A 340 -8.83 -16.27 25.11
C SER A 340 -9.75 -15.59 24.10
N GLN A 341 -9.76 -14.25 24.08
CA GLN A 341 -10.53 -13.45 23.13
C GLN A 341 -9.55 -12.67 22.25
N SER A 342 -9.71 -12.76 20.93
CA SER A 342 -8.91 -12.06 19.94
C SER A 342 -9.83 -11.45 18.88
N THR A 343 -9.44 -10.33 18.28
CA THR A 343 -10.23 -9.70 17.22
C THR A 343 -9.66 -10.06 15.84
N LEU A 344 -10.53 -10.49 14.93
CA LEU A 344 -10.25 -10.69 13.52
C LEU A 344 -10.90 -9.55 12.72
N TYR A 345 -10.09 -8.59 12.27
CA TYR A 345 -10.54 -7.59 11.29
C TYR A 345 -10.51 -8.19 9.88
N VAL A 346 -11.58 -8.01 9.10
CA VAL A 346 -11.61 -8.38 7.66
C VAL A 346 -12.42 -7.32 6.91
N GLY A 347 -11.77 -6.27 6.41
CA GLY A 347 -12.49 -5.10 5.88
C GLY A 347 -11.65 -4.05 5.14
N PRO A 348 -12.25 -2.89 4.83
CA PRO A 348 -11.58 -1.76 4.20
C PRO A 348 -10.53 -1.13 5.13
N GLN A 349 -9.56 -0.39 4.60
CA GLN A 349 -8.57 0.33 5.39
C GLN A 349 -9.10 1.69 5.90
N ASP A 350 -10.21 1.66 6.66
CA ASP A 350 -10.75 2.83 7.36
C ASP A 350 -9.88 3.16 8.59
N GLN A 351 -9.09 4.23 8.52
CA GLN A 351 -8.19 4.65 9.59
C GLN A 351 -8.92 4.89 10.92
N ALA A 352 -10.11 5.49 10.90
CA ALA A 352 -10.85 5.86 12.10
C ALA A 352 -11.57 4.66 12.75
N ALA A 353 -11.83 3.60 11.99
CA ALA A 353 -12.25 2.31 12.52
C ALA A 353 -11.05 1.52 13.09
N LEU A 354 -9.95 1.44 12.33
CA LEU A 354 -8.76 0.67 12.68
C LEU A 354 -8.06 1.20 13.95
N GLU A 355 -7.93 2.51 14.09
CA GLU A 355 -7.33 3.16 15.28
C GLU A 355 -8.06 2.79 16.59
N LYS A 356 -9.38 2.55 16.53
CA LYS A 356 -10.20 2.15 17.69
C LYS A 356 -10.05 0.67 18.05
N ILE A 357 -9.62 -0.17 17.12
CA ILE A 357 -9.49 -1.62 17.32
C ILE A 357 -8.16 -1.95 18.00
N ALA A 358 -7.05 -1.38 17.52
CA ALA A 358 -5.74 -1.58 18.12
C ALA A 358 -4.77 -0.42 17.85
N PRO A 359 -3.89 -0.08 18.80
CA PRO A 359 -2.83 0.91 18.59
C PRO A 359 -1.99 0.60 17.34
N GLY A 360 -1.78 1.62 16.51
CA GLY A 360 -0.99 1.54 15.29
C GLY A 360 -1.61 0.71 14.16
N LEU A 361 -2.84 0.19 14.29
CA LEU A 361 -3.51 -0.54 13.21
C LEU A 361 -3.93 0.37 12.04
N ASP A 362 -4.06 1.67 12.28
CA ASP A 362 -4.23 2.70 11.24
C ASP A 362 -3.02 2.79 10.28
N LEU A 363 -1.82 2.38 10.74
CA LEU A 363 -0.56 2.45 9.99
C LEU A 363 -0.49 1.47 8.80
N VAL A 364 -1.49 0.60 8.63
CA VAL A 364 -1.65 -0.20 7.41
C VAL A 364 -1.83 0.68 6.16
N VAL A 365 -2.42 1.87 6.33
CA VAL A 365 -2.51 2.92 5.30
C VAL A 365 -1.15 3.63 5.21
N ASP A 366 -0.22 2.99 4.50
CA ASP A 366 1.13 3.53 4.31
C ASP A 366 1.15 4.59 3.20
N TYR A 367 1.17 5.86 3.61
CA TYR A 367 1.41 7.00 2.71
C TYR A 367 2.91 7.22 2.38
N GLY A 368 3.76 6.26 2.72
CA GLY A 368 5.21 6.29 2.53
C GLY A 368 5.92 7.28 3.44
N TRP A 369 7.15 7.63 3.07
CA TRP A 369 8.01 8.54 3.85
C TRP A 369 7.44 9.96 4.08
N LEU A 370 6.41 10.36 3.33
CA LEU A 370 5.71 11.64 3.49
C LEU A 370 4.43 11.54 4.35
N THR A 371 4.25 10.47 5.13
CA THR A 371 3.09 10.28 6.02
C THR A 371 2.79 11.49 6.91
N PHE A 372 3.82 12.20 7.39
CA PHE A 372 3.67 13.43 8.19
C PHE A 372 3.00 14.59 7.44
N LEU A 373 3.06 14.61 6.10
CA LEU A 373 2.43 15.59 5.23
C LEU A 373 1.11 15.05 4.65
N ALA A 374 1.04 13.75 4.39
CA ALA A 374 -0.15 13.07 3.89
C ALA A 374 -1.31 13.06 4.91
N LYS A 375 -1.07 12.73 6.20
CA LYS A 375 -2.12 12.70 7.23
C LYS A 375 -2.85 14.06 7.38
N PRO A 376 -2.17 15.22 7.51
CA PRO A 376 -2.85 16.53 7.52
C PRO A 376 -3.60 16.87 6.22
N ILE A 377 -3.07 16.44 5.06
CA ILE A 377 -3.71 16.66 3.76
C ILE A 377 -5.00 15.83 3.64
N TYR A 378 -4.98 14.56 4.04
CA TYR A 378 -6.16 13.70 4.11
C TYR A 378 -7.20 14.27 5.10
N TRP A 379 -6.78 14.68 6.29
CA TRP A 379 -7.68 15.32 7.27
C TRP A 379 -8.39 16.55 6.66
N LEU A 380 -7.66 17.42 5.98
CA LEU A 380 -8.25 18.59 5.31
C LEU A 380 -9.15 18.20 4.14
N LEU A 381 -8.81 17.16 3.36
CA LEU A 381 -9.65 16.63 2.29
C LEU A 381 -10.98 16.09 2.83
N SER A 382 -10.93 15.28 3.90
CA SER A 382 -12.11 14.72 4.56
C SER A 382 -12.97 15.79 5.24
N PHE A 383 -12.36 16.83 5.82
CA PHE A 383 -13.08 18.00 6.33
C PHE A 383 -13.82 18.75 5.21
N LEU A 384 -13.14 19.03 4.08
CA LEU A 384 -13.77 19.64 2.91
C LEU A 384 -14.90 18.77 2.35
N HIS A 385 -14.69 17.45 2.29
CA HIS A 385 -15.72 16.50 1.89
C HIS A 385 -16.96 16.55 2.80
N GLY A 386 -16.76 16.64 4.12
CA GLY A 386 -17.85 16.83 5.08
C GLY A 386 -18.68 18.11 4.87
N ILE A 387 -18.13 19.12 4.19
CA ILE A 387 -18.84 20.36 3.82
C ILE A 387 -19.57 20.22 2.48
N VAL A 388 -18.95 19.65 1.45
CA VAL A 388 -19.52 19.61 0.08
C VAL A 388 -20.23 18.31 -0.30
N GLY A 389 -20.07 17.23 0.47
CA GLY A 389 -20.66 15.91 0.19
C GLY A 389 -20.19 15.25 -1.11
N ASN A 390 -19.07 15.68 -1.68
CA ASN A 390 -18.54 15.18 -2.95
C ASN A 390 -17.00 15.25 -3.01
N TRP A 391 -16.35 14.09 -3.14
CA TRP A 391 -14.89 13.99 -3.09
C TRP A 391 -14.19 14.74 -4.23
N GLY A 392 -14.76 14.77 -5.44
CA GLY A 392 -14.16 15.50 -6.56
C GLY A 392 -14.15 17.01 -6.33
N TRP A 393 -15.22 17.57 -5.77
CA TRP A 393 -15.24 18.97 -5.35
C TRP A 393 -14.32 19.24 -4.13
N ALA A 394 -14.19 18.30 -3.20
CA ALA A 394 -13.22 18.40 -2.11
C ALA A 394 -11.78 18.47 -2.64
N ILE A 395 -11.41 17.67 -3.65
CA ILE A 395 -10.10 17.74 -4.34
C ILE A 395 -9.90 19.12 -4.99
N VAL A 396 -10.91 19.66 -5.68
CA VAL A 396 -10.84 20.99 -6.30
C VAL A 396 -10.60 22.08 -5.25
N LEU A 397 -11.38 22.08 -4.16
CA LEU A 397 -11.24 23.06 -3.06
C LEU A 397 -9.88 22.93 -2.36
N LEU A 398 -9.42 21.71 -2.08
CA LEU A 398 -8.11 21.45 -1.49
C LEU A 398 -6.99 22.02 -2.37
N THR A 399 -7.11 21.83 -3.69
CA THR A 399 -6.16 22.37 -4.67
C THR A 399 -6.13 23.90 -4.62
N VAL A 400 -7.30 24.55 -4.55
CA VAL A 400 -7.41 26.01 -4.41
C VAL A 400 -6.76 26.51 -3.13
N LEU A 401 -7.02 25.87 -1.97
CA LEU A 401 -6.43 26.25 -0.69
C LEU A 401 -4.90 26.10 -0.67
N ILE A 402 -4.39 24.97 -1.17
CA ILE A 402 -2.94 24.73 -1.32
C ILE A 402 -2.32 25.80 -2.24
N LYS A 403 -2.96 26.12 -3.38
CA LYS A 403 -2.49 27.18 -4.29
C LYS A 403 -2.52 28.57 -3.66
N ALA A 404 -3.50 28.86 -2.81
CA ALA A 404 -3.60 30.12 -2.08
C ALA A 404 -2.46 30.24 -1.04
N ALA A 405 -2.19 29.19 -0.27
CA ALA A 405 -1.08 29.16 0.69
C ALA A 405 0.29 29.36 0.00
N PHE A 406 0.52 28.73 -1.15
CA PHE A 406 1.75 28.91 -1.95
C PHE A 406 1.68 30.05 -2.98
N TYR A 407 0.68 30.93 -2.90
CA TYR A 407 0.51 32.06 -3.82
C TYR A 407 1.73 33.01 -3.87
N PRO A 408 2.29 33.53 -2.74
CA PRO A 408 3.39 34.49 -2.80
C PRO A 408 4.67 33.88 -3.41
N LEU A 409 4.97 32.63 -3.08
CA LEU A 409 6.10 31.88 -3.66
C LEU A 409 5.93 31.69 -5.17
N SER A 410 4.74 31.25 -5.60
CA SER A 410 4.41 31.08 -7.02
C SER A 410 4.46 32.42 -7.78
N ALA A 411 3.94 33.51 -7.20
CA ALA A 411 3.98 34.84 -7.80
C ALA A 411 5.40 35.37 -7.99
N ALA A 412 6.31 35.13 -7.04
CA ALA A 412 7.73 35.48 -7.16
C ALA A 412 8.41 34.72 -8.32
N SER A 413 8.08 33.44 -8.50
CA SER A 413 8.55 32.63 -9.63
C SER A 413 8.05 33.16 -10.98
N TYR A 414 6.73 33.39 -11.12
CA TYR A 414 6.16 33.94 -12.36
C TYR A 414 6.74 35.33 -12.70
N LYS A 415 7.05 36.16 -11.70
CA LYS A 415 7.75 37.44 -11.89
C LYS A 415 9.18 37.25 -12.43
N SER A 416 9.92 36.24 -11.96
CA SER A 416 11.25 35.91 -12.52
C SER A 416 11.14 35.41 -13.96
N MET A 417 10.16 34.54 -14.26
CA MET A 417 9.95 34.01 -15.62
C MET A 417 9.46 35.08 -16.60
N ALA A 418 8.62 36.02 -16.17
CA ALA A 418 8.20 37.15 -17.00
C ALA A 418 9.40 38.03 -17.41
N LYS A 419 10.29 38.37 -16.46
CA LYS A 419 11.56 39.05 -16.78
C LYS A 419 12.45 38.22 -17.70
N MET A 420 12.55 36.91 -17.49
CA MET A 420 13.34 36.01 -18.35
C MET A 420 12.90 36.08 -19.82
N LYS A 421 11.58 36.16 -20.05
CA LYS A 421 10.99 36.36 -21.38
C LYS A 421 11.38 37.71 -22.01
N GLU A 422 11.43 38.78 -21.22
CA GLU A 422 11.88 40.11 -21.70
C GLU A 422 13.36 40.12 -22.10
N VAL A 423 14.25 39.43 -21.37
CA VAL A 423 15.69 39.41 -21.68
C VAL A 423 16.10 38.37 -22.72
N THR A 424 15.18 37.49 -23.13
CA THR A 424 15.43 36.42 -24.12
C THR A 424 16.11 36.93 -25.40
N PRO A 425 15.72 38.07 -26.02
CA PRO A 425 16.41 38.59 -27.20
C PRO A 425 17.88 38.99 -26.94
N ARG A 426 18.21 39.47 -25.72
CA ARG A 426 19.59 39.77 -25.33
C ARG A 426 20.40 38.49 -25.09
N MET A 427 19.77 37.46 -24.51
CA MET A 427 20.39 36.13 -24.37
C MET A 427 20.73 35.51 -25.73
N THR A 428 19.88 35.69 -26.74
CA THR A 428 20.16 35.26 -28.12
C THR A 428 21.39 35.99 -28.69
N LYS A 429 21.47 37.33 -28.54
CA LYS A 429 22.64 38.11 -28.99
C LYS A 429 23.95 37.69 -28.31
N ILE A 430 23.92 37.41 -27.00
CA ILE A 430 25.10 36.90 -26.26
C ILE A 430 25.55 35.55 -26.83
N ARG A 431 24.61 34.67 -27.24
CA ARG A 431 24.93 33.40 -27.91
C ARG A 431 25.48 33.57 -29.31
N GLU A 432 24.97 34.53 -30.08
CA GLU A 432 25.49 34.85 -31.42
C GLU A 432 26.93 35.42 -31.34
N GLN A 433 27.22 36.22 -30.31
CA GLN A 433 28.53 36.85 -30.11
C GLN A 433 29.59 35.92 -29.48
N TYR A 434 29.19 35.02 -28.58
CA TYR A 434 30.12 34.17 -27.81
C TYR A 434 29.87 32.66 -28.03
N GLY A 435 29.26 32.27 -29.15
CA GLY A 435 28.86 30.88 -29.42
C GLY A 435 30.00 29.85 -29.35
N ASP A 436 31.20 30.26 -29.76
CA ASP A 436 32.41 29.43 -29.73
C ASP A 436 33.12 29.43 -28.37
N ASP A 437 32.99 30.50 -27.58
CA ASP A 437 33.59 30.63 -26.24
C ASP A 437 32.54 30.46 -25.14
N ARG A 438 32.35 29.19 -24.73
CA ARG A 438 31.42 28.82 -23.66
C ARG A 438 31.62 29.59 -22.36
N GLN A 439 32.88 29.86 -22.00
CA GLN A 439 33.21 30.42 -20.70
C GLN A 439 32.80 31.89 -20.68
N LYS A 440 33.16 32.65 -21.72
CA LYS A 440 32.66 34.04 -21.90
C LYS A 440 31.14 34.08 -22.02
N MET A 441 30.53 33.18 -22.80
CA MET A 441 29.07 33.08 -22.90
C MET A 441 28.41 32.87 -21.52
N ASN A 442 28.91 31.93 -20.71
CA ASN A 442 28.36 31.66 -19.38
C ASN A 442 28.53 32.86 -18.43
N VAL A 443 29.68 33.55 -18.47
CA VAL A 443 29.94 34.75 -17.66
C VAL A 443 29.01 35.91 -18.06
N ALA A 444 28.93 36.24 -19.35
CA ALA A 444 28.05 37.29 -19.87
C ALA A 444 26.56 37.01 -19.57
N MET A 445 26.14 35.74 -19.66
CA MET A 445 24.78 35.33 -19.27
C MET A 445 24.52 35.51 -17.76
N MET A 446 25.50 35.17 -16.91
CA MET A 446 25.39 35.38 -15.46
C MET A 446 25.36 36.88 -15.10
N GLU A 447 26.13 37.70 -15.81
CA GLU A 447 26.14 39.16 -15.64
C GLU A 447 24.81 39.80 -16.08
N LEU A 448 24.23 39.34 -17.20
CA LEU A 448 22.88 39.72 -17.61
C LEU A 448 21.83 39.35 -16.55
N TYR A 449 21.90 38.15 -15.98
CA TYR A 449 20.97 37.75 -14.91
C TYR A 449 21.16 38.57 -13.61
N LYS A 450 22.40 38.91 -13.24
CA LYS A 450 22.69 39.76 -12.07
C LYS A 450 22.20 41.20 -12.27
N SER A 451 22.51 41.82 -13.40
CA SER A 451 22.11 43.21 -13.71
C SER A 451 20.59 43.38 -13.76
N GLU A 452 19.88 42.46 -14.41
CA GLU A 452 18.40 42.49 -14.51
C GLU A 452 17.69 41.93 -13.25
N LYS A 453 18.46 41.49 -12.24
CA LYS A 453 17.98 40.87 -10.99
C LYS A 453 16.97 39.75 -11.28
N ILE A 454 17.41 38.76 -12.08
CA ILE A 454 16.65 37.57 -12.47
C ILE A 454 17.28 36.36 -11.78
N ASN A 455 16.46 35.56 -11.10
CA ASN A 455 16.91 34.29 -10.55
C ASN A 455 16.63 33.17 -11.58
N PRO A 456 17.66 32.52 -12.16
CA PRO A 456 17.46 31.44 -13.13
C PRO A 456 16.79 30.20 -12.51
N LEU A 457 16.98 29.96 -11.20
CA LEU A 457 16.29 28.91 -10.45
C LEU A 457 14.86 29.32 -10.02
N GLY A 458 14.49 30.58 -10.24
CA GLY A 458 13.16 31.09 -9.90
C GLY A 458 12.04 30.31 -10.60
N GLY A 459 12.27 29.80 -11.82
CA GLY A 459 11.27 29.01 -12.57
C GLY A 459 11.00 27.60 -12.00
N CYS A 460 12.01 26.95 -11.41
CA CYS A 460 11.85 25.60 -10.84
C CYS A 460 11.47 25.59 -9.35
N LEU A 461 11.60 26.72 -8.66
CA LEU A 461 11.31 26.81 -7.21
C LEU A 461 9.87 26.41 -6.82
N PRO A 462 8.79 26.80 -7.53
CA PRO A 462 7.44 26.31 -7.19
C PRO A 462 7.29 24.82 -7.42
N ILE A 463 7.91 24.28 -8.48
CA ILE A 463 7.87 22.85 -8.79
C ILE A 463 8.52 22.06 -7.64
N LEU A 464 9.67 22.50 -7.14
CA LEU A 464 10.38 21.85 -6.04
C LEU A 464 9.53 21.79 -4.76
N VAL A 465 8.86 22.87 -4.38
CA VAL A 465 7.97 22.89 -3.19
C VAL A 465 6.67 22.14 -3.44
N GLN A 466 6.19 22.07 -4.69
CA GLN A 466 4.97 21.35 -5.04
C GLN A 466 5.18 19.84 -5.14
N ILE A 467 6.39 19.34 -5.42
CA ILE A 467 6.67 17.90 -5.53
C ILE A 467 6.29 17.12 -4.25
N PRO A 468 6.72 17.51 -3.02
CA PRO A 468 6.30 16.82 -1.79
C PRO A 468 4.77 16.84 -1.57
N VAL A 469 4.11 17.95 -1.87
CA VAL A 469 2.65 18.08 -1.74
C VAL A 469 1.93 17.18 -2.75
N PHE A 470 2.41 17.13 -3.99
CA PHE A 470 1.90 16.23 -5.03
C PHE A 470 2.10 14.76 -4.67
N ILE A 471 3.29 14.35 -4.21
CA ILE A 471 3.54 12.95 -3.81
C ILE A 471 2.65 12.57 -2.62
N SER A 472 2.45 13.49 -1.67
CA SER A 472 1.53 13.25 -0.55
C SER A 472 0.09 13.07 -1.01
N LEU A 473 -0.42 13.95 -1.89
CA LEU A 473 -1.75 13.83 -2.50
C LEU A 473 -1.91 12.58 -3.36
N TYR A 474 -0.87 12.18 -4.10
CA TYR A 474 -0.84 10.94 -4.86
C TYR A 474 -1.08 9.72 -3.97
N TRP A 475 -0.37 9.62 -2.84
CA TRP A 475 -0.57 8.54 -1.87
C TRP A 475 -1.90 8.63 -1.14
N VAL A 476 -2.36 9.84 -0.77
CA VAL A 476 -3.68 10.04 -0.18
C VAL A 476 -4.78 9.54 -1.12
N LEU A 477 -4.79 9.97 -2.38
CA LEU A 477 -5.85 9.60 -3.33
C LEU A 477 -5.80 8.13 -3.76
N LEU A 478 -4.63 7.48 -3.74
CA LEU A 478 -4.52 6.06 -4.04
C LEU A 478 -4.86 5.16 -2.85
N ALA A 479 -4.37 5.45 -1.65
CA ALA A 479 -4.54 4.57 -0.49
C ALA A 479 -5.89 4.75 0.24
N SER A 480 -6.58 5.87 0.04
CA SER A 480 -7.88 6.13 0.69
C SER A 480 -8.99 5.32 0.01
N VAL A 481 -9.55 4.36 0.74
CA VAL A 481 -10.67 3.49 0.30
C VAL A 481 -11.92 4.30 -0.05
N GLU A 482 -12.07 5.50 0.50
CA GLU A 482 -13.17 6.42 0.29
C GLU A 482 -13.15 7.07 -1.10
N MET A 483 -12.03 7.01 -1.84
CA MET A 483 -11.97 7.44 -3.25
C MET A 483 -12.56 6.40 -4.19
N ARG A 484 -12.62 5.13 -3.77
CA ARG A 484 -13.09 4.01 -4.58
C ARG A 484 -14.59 4.12 -4.80
N ASN A 485 -15.03 4.01 -6.05
CA ASN A 485 -16.42 4.23 -6.47
C ASN A 485 -16.97 5.65 -6.10
N ALA A 486 -16.10 6.62 -5.84
CA ALA A 486 -16.52 7.98 -5.50
C ALA A 486 -16.84 8.79 -6.77
N PRO A 487 -18.10 9.20 -7.01
CA PRO A 487 -18.45 10.00 -8.17
C PRO A 487 -18.02 11.47 -7.97
N TRP A 488 -17.70 12.15 -9.07
CA TRP A 488 -17.53 13.60 -9.08
C TRP A 488 -18.71 14.29 -9.77
N ILE A 489 -18.74 14.25 -11.10
CA ILE A 489 -19.77 14.91 -11.90
C ILE A 489 -19.95 14.21 -13.26
N LEU A 490 -21.16 14.27 -13.82
CA LEU A 490 -21.50 13.81 -15.16
C LEU A 490 -20.98 12.38 -15.46
N TRP A 491 -19.86 12.27 -16.18
CA TRP A 491 -19.27 11.03 -16.67
C TRP A 491 -18.28 10.38 -15.68
N VAL A 492 -17.73 11.13 -14.72
CA VAL A 492 -16.76 10.61 -13.74
C VAL A 492 -17.50 9.93 -12.59
N LYS A 493 -17.58 8.59 -12.68
CA LYS A 493 -18.28 7.73 -11.70
C LYS A 493 -17.39 7.19 -10.59
N ASP A 494 -16.08 7.13 -10.81
CA ASP A 494 -15.09 6.73 -9.83
C ASP A 494 -13.85 7.63 -9.99
N LEU A 495 -13.30 8.11 -8.86
CA LEU A 495 -12.11 8.95 -8.80
C LEU A 495 -10.81 8.13 -8.66
N ALA A 496 -10.90 6.87 -8.23
CA ALA A 496 -9.79 5.94 -8.07
C ALA A 496 -9.38 5.24 -9.39
N THR A 497 -10.30 5.11 -10.35
CA THR A 497 -10.01 4.54 -11.68
C THR A 497 -9.63 5.62 -12.71
N PRO A 498 -8.99 5.26 -13.83
CA PRO A 498 -8.86 6.17 -14.98
C PRO A 498 -10.21 6.69 -15.49
N ASP A 499 -10.21 7.88 -16.10
CA ASP A 499 -11.40 8.44 -16.76
C ASP A 499 -11.75 7.63 -18.01
N SER A 500 -12.78 6.78 -17.92
CA SER A 500 -13.24 5.90 -19.00
C SER A 500 -13.70 6.63 -20.28
N TRP A 501 -13.89 7.96 -20.23
CA TRP A 501 -14.20 8.81 -21.37
C TRP A 501 -13.03 9.66 -21.86
N PHE A 502 -11.89 9.63 -21.15
CA PHE A 502 -10.66 10.36 -21.45
C PHE A 502 -10.77 11.89 -21.53
N ILE A 503 -11.89 12.46 -21.06
CA ILE A 503 -12.13 13.91 -21.13
C ILE A 503 -11.15 14.65 -20.21
N LEU A 504 -10.94 14.17 -18.98
CA LEU A 504 -9.97 14.74 -18.04
C LEU A 504 -8.52 14.71 -18.59
N PRO A 505 -7.98 13.57 -19.08
CA PRO A 505 -6.67 13.54 -19.76
C PRO A 505 -6.53 14.47 -20.96
N LEU A 506 -7.56 14.58 -21.81
CA LEU A 506 -7.55 15.46 -22.98
C LEU A 506 -7.53 16.95 -22.58
N LEU A 507 -8.37 17.36 -21.62
CA LEU A 507 -8.36 18.71 -21.05
C LEU A 507 -7.01 19.01 -20.38
N MET A 508 -6.46 18.04 -19.66
CA MET A 508 -5.16 18.15 -19.01
C MET A 508 -4.04 18.38 -20.04
N MET A 509 -3.98 17.57 -21.11
CA MET A 509 -3.03 17.76 -22.21
C MET A 509 -3.17 19.14 -22.88
N ALA A 510 -4.41 19.61 -23.10
CA ALA A 510 -4.67 20.95 -23.63
C ALA A 510 -4.17 22.07 -22.70
N THR A 511 -4.40 21.95 -21.39
CA THR A 511 -3.89 22.95 -20.41
C THR A 511 -2.37 22.93 -20.30
N MET A 512 -1.73 21.76 -20.35
CA MET A 512 -0.25 21.67 -20.41
C MET A 512 0.32 22.36 -21.65
N TRP A 513 -0.35 22.23 -22.81
CA TRP A 513 0.06 22.92 -24.04
C TRP A 513 -0.08 24.45 -23.95
N ILE A 514 -1.16 24.93 -23.32
CA ILE A 514 -1.35 26.36 -23.03
C ILE A 514 -0.26 26.85 -22.07
N GLN A 515 0.01 26.12 -20.99
CA GLN A 515 1.04 26.46 -20.01
C GLN A 515 2.45 26.47 -20.63
N TYR A 516 2.77 25.51 -21.50
CA TYR A 516 4.00 25.50 -22.28
C TYR A 516 4.16 26.78 -23.12
N LYS A 517 3.12 27.22 -23.83
CA LYS A 517 3.15 28.47 -24.63
C LYS A 517 3.28 29.76 -23.79
N LEU A 518 2.87 29.73 -22.52
CA LEU A 518 3.02 30.88 -21.61
C LEU A 518 4.45 30.99 -21.05
N ASN A 519 5.14 29.86 -20.87
CA ASN A 519 6.50 29.81 -20.37
C ASN A 519 7.52 30.39 -21.38
N PRO A 520 8.66 30.94 -20.91
CA PRO A 520 9.75 31.34 -21.80
C PRO A 520 10.33 30.11 -22.50
N THR A 521 10.55 30.19 -23.81
CA THR A 521 11.26 29.15 -24.56
C THR A 521 12.70 29.07 -24.05
N PRO A 522 13.22 27.88 -23.69
CA PRO A 522 14.63 27.71 -23.37
C PRO A 522 15.50 28.15 -24.56
N PRO A 523 16.66 28.78 -24.31
CA PRO A 523 17.52 29.19 -25.41
C PRO A 523 18.14 27.98 -26.14
N ASP A 524 18.33 26.84 -25.47
CA ASP A 524 18.84 25.62 -26.11
C ASP A 524 17.75 24.94 -26.99
N PRO A 525 17.97 24.76 -28.30
CA PRO A 525 16.98 24.16 -29.19
C PRO A 525 16.67 22.69 -28.85
N ILE A 526 17.59 21.94 -28.23
CA ILE A 526 17.33 20.57 -27.79
C ILE A 526 16.39 20.61 -26.58
N GLN A 527 16.68 21.46 -25.59
CA GLN A 527 15.81 21.64 -24.42
C GLN A 527 14.42 22.14 -24.82
N ALA A 528 14.32 23.05 -25.79
CA ALA A 528 13.05 23.54 -26.31
C ALA A 528 12.23 22.43 -26.99
N ARG A 529 12.86 21.56 -27.79
CA ARG A 529 12.20 20.37 -28.40
C ARG A 529 11.71 19.38 -27.34
N VAL A 530 12.54 19.09 -26.33
CA VAL A 530 12.12 18.22 -25.21
C VAL A 530 10.93 18.83 -24.49
N MET A 531 10.98 20.11 -24.09
CA MET A 531 9.87 20.78 -23.41
C MET A 531 8.59 20.89 -24.26
N MET A 532 8.70 20.94 -25.59
CA MET A 532 7.55 20.86 -26.51
C MET A 532 6.89 19.48 -26.50
N LEU A 533 7.67 18.41 -26.31
CA LEU A 533 7.20 17.02 -26.29
C LEU A 533 6.64 16.60 -24.92
N MET A 534 7.10 17.20 -23.82
CA MET A 534 6.66 16.86 -22.46
C MET A 534 5.13 16.91 -22.23
N PRO A 535 4.38 17.92 -22.72
CA PRO A 535 2.92 17.92 -22.65
C PRO A 535 2.25 16.71 -23.32
N LEU A 536 2.83 16.19 -24.40
CA LEU A 536 2.31 15.00 -25.09
C LEU A 536 2.63 13.72 -24.30
N ILE A 537 3.86 13.56 -23.82
CA ILE A 537 4.29 12.40 -23.03
C ILE A 537 3.46 12.29 -21.74
N PHE A 538 3.38 13.37 -20.96
CA PHE A 538 2.56 13.38 -19.75
C PHE A 538 1.06 13.35 -20.06
N GLY A 539 0.62 14.00 -21.14
CA GLY A 539 -0.76 13.94 -21.63
C GLY A 539 -1.23 12.50 -21.84
N VAL A 540 -0.44 11.69 -22.55
CA VAL A 540 -0.71 10.24 -22.77
C VAL A 540 -0.63 9.46 -21.46
N MET A 541 0.33 9.76 -20.57
CA MET A 541 0.43 9.10 -19.27
C MET A 541 -0.86 9.24 -18.43
N PHE A 542 -1.53 10.40 -18.47
CA PHE A 542 -2.76 10.63 -17.70
C PHE A 542 -3.96 9.78 -18.14
N PHE A 543 -3.95 9.16 -19.32
CA PHE A 543 -5.00 8.21 -19.74
C PHE A 543 -5.04 6.95 -18.86
N PHE A 544 -3.96 6.67 -18.12
CA PHE A 544 -3.80 5.47 -17.30
C PHE A 544 -3.78 5.77 -15.79
N PHE A 545 -4.01 7.03 -15.40
CA PHE A 545 -3.92 7.50 -14.01
C PHE A 545 -5.33 7.74 -13.42
N PRO A 546 -5.54 7.57 -12.11
CA PRO A 546 -6.82 7.83 -11.44
C PRO A 546 -7.42 9.21 -11.76
N ALA A 547 -8.71 9.27 -12.05
CA ALA A 547 -9.41 10.47 -12.45
C ALA A 547 -9.31 11.59 -11.40
N GLY A 548 -9.32 11.27 -10.10
CA GLY A 548 -9.14 12.25 -9.02
C GLY A 548 -7.75 12.89 -9.01
N LEU A 549 -6.72 12.13 -9.37
CA LEU A 549 -5.34 12.63 -9.48
C LEU A 549 -5.16 13.52 -10.73
N VAL A 550 -5.80 13.15 -11.85
CA VAL A 550 -5.85 13.98 -13.06
C VAL A 550 -6.66 15.26 -12.80
N LEU A 551 -7.75 15.19 -12.04
CA LEU A 551 -8.58 16.32 -11.63
C LEU A 551 -7.80 17.32 -10.76
N TYR A 552 -7.04 16.84 -9.76
CA TYR A 552 -6.11 17.68 -8.99
C TYR A 552 -5.15 18.43 -9.92
N TRP A 553 -4.51 17.70 -10.85
CA TRP A 553 -3.49 18.30 -11.71
C TRP A 553 -4.09 19.30 -12.70
N LEU A 554 -5.22 18.97 -13.32
CA LEU A 554 -5.98 19.86 -14.20
C LEU A 554 -6.36 21.16 -13.47
N THR A 555 -6.89 21.05 -12.25
CA THR A 555 -7.26 22.20 -11.41
C THR A 555 -6.03 23.05 -11.09
N ASN A 556 -4.93 22.43 -10.64
CA ASN A 556 -3.67 23.11 -10.35
C ASN A 556 -3.08 23.82 -11.58
N ASN A 557 -3.18 23.21 -12.77
CA ASN A 557 -2.72 23.80 -14.03
C ASN A 557 -3.57 25.00 -14.42
N ILE A 558 -4.90 24.91 -14.36
CA ILE A 558 -5.80 26.03 -14.66
C ILE A 558 -5.52 27.22 -13.72
N LEU A 559 -5.40 26.97 -12.42
CA LEU A 559 -5.04 28.00 -11.44
C LEU A 559 -3.65 28.60 -11.70
N SER A 560 -2.67 27.77 -12.08
CA SER A 560 -1.32 28.20 -12.45
C SER A 560 -1.30 29.09 -13.70
N ILE A 561 -2.07 28.73 -14.73
CA ILE A 561 -2.24 29.51 -15.96
C ILE A 561 -2.87 30.86 -15.66
N ALA A 562 -3.96 30.88 -14.87
CA ALA A 562 -4.63 32.11 -14.47
C ALA A 562 -3.72 33.03 -13.64
N GLN A 563 -2.98 32.46 -12.68
CA GLN A 563 -2.00 33.18 -11.86
C GLN A 563 -0.86 33.75 -12.71
N GLN A 564 -0.27 32.95 -13.59
CA GLN A 564 0.81 33.37 -14.50
C GLN A 564 0.36 34.50 -15.42
N TRP A 565 -0.81 34.35 -16.06
CA TRP A 565 -1.39 35.38 -16.92
C TRP A 565 -1.62 36.71 -16.18
N HIS A 566 -2.18 36.65 -14.96
CA HIS A 566 -2.41 37.84 -14.14
C HIS A 566 -1.09 38.54 -13.74
N VAL A 567 -0.09 37.78 -13.31
CA VAL A 567 1.24 38.31 -12.92
C VAL A 567 1.97 38.91 -14.13
N THR A 568 2.02 38.21 -15.26
CA THR A 568 2.67 38.72 -16.48
C THR A 568 1.96 39.98 -16.98
N ARG A 569 0.63 40.01 -17.03
CA ARG A 569 -0.13 41.19 -17.50
C ARG A 569 0.11 42.42 -16.61
N LYS A 570 0.22 42.25 -15.29
CA LYS A 570 0.59 43.35 -14.37
C LYS A 570 1.98 43.91 -14.67
N ILE A 571 2.97 43.05 -14.96
CA ILE A 571 4.34 43.46 -15.26
C ILE A 571 4.41 44.21 -16.60
N THR A 572 3.72 43.72 -17.64
CA THR A 572 3.67 44.37 -18.96
C THR A 572 2.93 45.71 -18.90
N ASN A 573 1.80 45.79 -18.19
CA ASN A 573 1.03 47.03 -18.08
C ASN A 573 1.78 48.13 -17.30
N ALA A 574 2.51 47.78 -16.24
CA ALA A 574 3.32 48.73 -15.47
C ALA A 574 4.50 49.35 -16.26
N LYS A 575 4.74 48.91 -17.49
CA LYS A 575 5.81 49.39 -18.39
C LYS A 575 5.30 50.12 -19.63
N ARG A 576 4.00 50.35 -19.81
CA ARG A 576 3.50 51.33 -20.78
C ARG A 576 3.43 52.69 -20.07
N PRO A 577 4.28 53.68 -20.40
CA PRO A 577 3.92 55.07 -20.17
C PRO A 577 2.67 55.37 -21.00
N GLY A 578 1.83 56.28 -20.50
CA GLY A 578 0.83 56.95 -21.33
C GLY A 578 1.49 57.91 -22.30
#